data_AF-A0A2D6N846-F1
#
_entry.id   AF-A0A2D6N846-F1
#
_cell.length_a   1.000
_cell.length_b   1.000
_cell.length_c   1.000
_cell.angle_alpha   90.00
_cell.angle_beta   90.00
_cell.angle_gamma   90.00
#
_symmetry.space_group_name_H-M   'P 1'
#
loop_
_entity.id
_entity.type
_entity.pdbx_description
1 polymer ?
#
loop_
_entity_poly.entity_id
_entity_poly.type
_entity_poly.pdbx_seq_one_letter_code
_entity_poly.pdbx_strand_id
1 'polypeptide(L)' 'MLVAGDEAPDFSALTDTGHSFRFSAWRGQRPVVLFFYVRDFTRG' A
#
# COMPACT_ATOMS: atom_id res chain seq x y z
N MET A 1 4.77 0.17 -15.26
CA MET A 1 3.51 -0.60 -15.20
C MET A 1 3.82 -1.91 -14.50
N LEU A 2 3.03 -2.31 -13.51
CA LEU A 2 3.20 -3.61 -12.85
C LEU A 2 2.27 -4.63 -13.51
N VAL A 3 2.71 -5.87 -13.63
CA VAL A 3 1.90 -7.01 -14.10
C VAL A 3 1.84 -8.08 -13.02
N ALA A 4 0.91 -9.03 -13.17
CA ALA A 4 0.79 -10.13 -12.22
C ALA A 4 2.07 -10.99 -12.22
N GLY A 5 2.58 -11.28 -11.02
CA GLY A 5 3.84 -12.00 -10.82
C GLY A 5 5.04 -11.09 -10.57
N ASP A 6 4.95 -9.80 -10.89
CA ASP A 6 5.99 -8.83 -10.52
C ASP A 6 6.11 -8.73 -9.00
N GLU A 7 7.33 -8.54 -8.51
CA GLU A 7 7.54 -8.17 -7.12
C GLU A 7 6.94 -6.79 -6.86
N ALA A 8 6.03 -6.70 -5.89
CA ALA A 8 5.45 -5.43 -5.49
C ALA A 8 6.56 -4.47 -4.96
N PRO A 9 6.68 -3.24 -5.51
CA PRO A 9 7.72 -2.29 -5.12
C PRO A 9 7.73 -1.99 -3.62
N ASP A 10 8.92 -1.80 -3.05
CA ASP A 10 9.01 -1.30 -1.69
C ASP A 10 8.66 0.20 -1.64
N PHE A 11 7.95 0.60 -0.59
CA PHE A 11 7.61 1.99 -0.34
C PHE A 11 7.47 2.25 1.16
N SER A 12 7.59 3.52 1.52
CA SER A 12 7.28 4.01 2.86
C SER A 12 6.28 5.16 2.79
N ALA A 13 5.36 5.19 3.73
CA ALA A 13 4.34 6.24 3.85
C ALA A 13 3.99 6.48 5.31
N LEU A 14 3.32 7.59 5.60
CA LEU A 14 2.66 7.81 6.88
C LEU A 14 1.23 7.26 6.80
N THR A 15 0.77 6.63 7.88
CA THR A 15 -0.64 6.29 8.06
C THR A 15 -1.46 7.54 8.39
N ASP A 16 -2.77 7.39 8.37
CA ASP A 16 -3.74 8.39 8.84
C ASP A 16 -3.49 8.83 10.30
N THR A 17 -2.96 7.93 11.13
CA THR A 17 -2.55 8.23 12.51
C THR A 17 -1.12 8.75 12.65
N GLY A 18 -0.39 8.95 11.55
CA GLY A 18 0.99 9.45 11.55
C GLY A 18 2.07 8.41 11.85
N HIS A 19 1.74 7.11 11.91
CA HIS A 19 2.74 6.06 12.06
C HIS A 19 3.48 5.82 10.74
N SER A 20 4.76 5.47 10.83
CA SER A 20 5.53 5.06 9.66
C SER A 20 5.14 3.66 9.23
N PHE A 21 4.77 3.52 7.96
CA PHE A 21 4.53 2.26 7.29
C PHE A 21 5.65 1.99 6.29
N ARG A 22 6.23 0.78 6.30
CA ARG A 22 7.14 0.30 5.25
C ARG A 22 6.65 -1.03 4.70
N PHE A 23 6.41 -1.10 3.40
CA PHE A 23 5.78 -2.26 2.78
C PHE A 23 6.63 -3.54 2.89
N SER A 24 7.94 -3.47 2.67
CA SER A 24 8.85 -4.61 2.79
C SER A 24 8.83 -5.30 4.14
N ALA A 25 8.50 -4.57 5.22
CA ALA A 25 8.39 -5.15 6.55
C ALA A 25 7.27 -6.21 6.62
N TRP A 26 6.23 -6.11 5.80
CA TRP A 26 5.06 -7.00 5.85
C TRP A 26 5.13 -8.20 4.90
N ARG A 27 6.15 -8.26 4.03
CA ARG A 27 6.33 -9.36 3.08
C ARG A 27 6.47 -10.69 3.81
N GLY A 28 5.75 -11.72 3.36
CA GLY A 28 5.80 -13.07 3.93
C GLY A 28 5.13 -13.25 5.29
N GLN A 29 4.74 -12.17 5.99
CA GLN A 29 4.03 -12.28 7.26
C GLN A 29 2.55 -12.63 7.06
N ARG A 30 1.92 -12.02 6.05
CA ARG A 30 0.51 -12.22 5.69
C ARG A 30 0.21 -11.66 4.30
N PRO A 31 -0.85 -12.13 3.61
CA PRO A 31 -1.32 -11.47 2.39
C PRO A 31 -1.67 -9.99 2.66
N VAL A 32 -1.26 -9.11 1.74
CA VAL A 32 -1.51 -7.67 1.82
C VAL A 32 -2.31 -7.22 0.61
N VAL A 33 -3.34 -6.42 0.82
CA VAL A 33 -4.14 -5.78 -0.23
C VAL A 33 -3.90 -4.27 -0.15
N LEU A 34 -3.34 -3.69 -1.21
CA LEU A 34 -3.17 -2.25 -1.37
C LEU A 34 -4.17 -1.74 -2.42
N PHE A 35 -4.92 -0.70 -2.07
CA PHE A 35 -5.88 -0.07 -2.96
C PHE A 35 -5.62 1.43 -3.06
N PHE A 36 -5.89 1.99 -4.23
CA PHE A 36 -5.81 3.42 -4.50
C PHE A 36 -7.23 3.95 -4.73
N TYR A 37 -7.54 5.11 -4.18
CA TYR A 37 -8.82 5.79 -4.37
C TYR A 37 -8.56 7.26 -4.74
N VAL A 38 -9.55 7.93 -5.34
CA VAL A 38 -9.37 9.27 -5.93
C VAL A 38 -9.03 10.31 -4.88
N ARG A 39 -9.93 10.48 -3.90
CA ARG A 39 -9.80 11.42 -2.78
C ARG A 39 -10.92 11.17 -1.78
N ASP A 40 -10.66 11.50 -0.52
CA ASP A 40 -11.70 11.55 0.53
C ASP A 40 -12.85 12.49 0.16
N PHE A 41 -14.03 12.19 0.71
CA PHE A 41 -15.25 13.01 0.60
C PHE A 41 -15.73 13.28 -0.83
N THR A 42 -15.41 12.39 -1.78
CA THR A 42 -15.94 12.45 -3.14
C THR A 42 -17.10 11.47 -3.31
N ARG A 43 -18.20 11.93 -3.93
CA ARG A 43 -19.24 11.04 -4.46
C ARG A 43 -18.68 10.47 -5.76
N GLY A 44 -18.18 9.23 -5.69
CA GLY A 44 -17.65 8.51 -6.85
C GLY A 44 -18.64 8.39 -8.00
#